data_AF-A0A1G8GRB5-F1
#
_entry.id   AF-A0A1G8GRB5-F1
#
_cell.length_a   1.000
_cell.length_b   1.000
_cell.length_c   1.000
_cell.angle_alpha   90.00
_cell.angle_beta   90.00
_cell.angle_gamma   90.00
#
_symmetry.space_group_name_H-M   'P 1'
#
loop_
_entity.id
_entity.type
_entity.pdbx_description
1 polymer ?
#
loop_
_entity_poly.entity_id
_entity_poly.type
_entity_poly.pdbx_seq_one_letter_code
_entity_poly.pdbx_strand_id
1 'polypeptide(L)' 'MAIITFLIIGWILNLFKFEQLFIQAFKELFGKDMTKATYYFSFLCVGVFGEIVLFFQGAYYEYFLHR' A
#
# COMPACT_ATOMS: atom_id res chain seq x y z
N MET A 1 3.04 15.43 -1.21
CA MET A 1 1.65 15.03 -1.49
C MET A 1 1.58 13.51 -1.58
N ALA A 2 1.33 12.81 -0.47
CA ALA A 2 1.41 11.35 -0.40
C ALA A 2 0.53 10.65 -1.47
N ILE A 3 -0.67 11.17 -1.73
CA ILE A 3 -1.62 10.64 -2.72
C ILE A 3 -1.03 10.61 -4.13
N ILE A 4 -0.34 11.68 -4.55
CA ILE A 4 0.25 11.76 -5.90
C ILE A 4 1.35 10.70 -6.06
N THR A 5 2.18 10.53 -5.04
CA THR A 5 3.23 9.50 -5.03
C THR A 5 2.63 8.09 -5.13
N PHE A 6 1.57 7.79 -4.36
CA PHE A 6 0.88 6.51 -4.43
C PHE A 6 0.24 6.24 -5.80
N LEU A 7 -0.36 7.26 -6.43
CA LEU A 7 -0.92 7.14 -7.78
C LEU A 7 0.15 6.85 -8.84
N ILE A 8 1.31 7.51 -8.75
CA ILE A 8 2.44 7.28 -9.67
C ILE A 8 2.98 5.85 -9.49
N ILE A 9 3.18 5.40 -8.25
CA ILE A 9 3.62 4.03 -7.97
C ILE A 9 2.59 3.03 -8.51
N GLY A 10 1.31 3.24 -8.25
CA GLY A 10 0.24 2.38 -8.76
C GLY A 10 0.20 2.33 -10.30
N TRP A 11 0.40 3.47 -10.96
CA TRP A 11 0.48 3.54 -12.42
C TRP A 11 1.68 2.76 -12.97
N ILE A 12 2.87 2.93 -12.38
CA ILE A 12 4.07 2.20 -12.77
C ILE A 12 3.86 0.70 -12.58
N LEU A 13 3.34 0.26 -11.43
CA LEU A 13 3.06 -1.15 -11.16
C LEU A 13 2.05 -1.75 -12.14
N ASN A 14 1.08 -0.95 -12.59
CA ASN A 14 0.11 -1.40 -13.59
C ASN A 14 0.76 -1.71 -14.95
N LEU A 15 1.80 -0.96 -15.34
CA LEU A 15 2.53 -1.22 -16.61
C LEU A 15 3.12 -2.64 -16.65
N PHE A 16 3.51 -3.19 -15.49
CA PHE A 16 4.07 -4.54 -15.37
C PHE A 16 3.03 -5.61 -15.05
N LYS A 17 1.74 -5.27 -15.06
CA LYS A 17 0.65 -6.17 -14.62
C LYS A 17 0.90 -6.74 -13.22
N PHE A 18 1.45 -5.92 -12.32
CA PHE A 18 1.90 -6.36 -11.00
C PHE A 18 0.80 -7.03 -10.16
N GLU A 19 -0.48 -6.64 -10.36
CA GLU A 19 -1.62 -7.32 -9.75
C GLU A 19 -1.58 -8.84 -9.96
N GLN A 20 -1.35 -9.29 -11.20
CA GLN A 20 -1.32 -10.71 -11.53
C GLN A 20 -0.12 -11.41 -10.91
N LEU A 21 1.05 -10.77 -10.97
CA LEU A 21 2.29 -11.28 -10.37
C LEU A 21 2.15 -11.42 -8.85
N PHE A 22 1.56 -10.43 -8.19
CA PHE A 22 1.36 -10.46 -6.75
C PHE A 22 0.31 -11.51 -6.34
N ILE A 23 -0.82 -11.61 -7.05
CA ILE A 23 -1.82 -12.66 -6.79
C ILE A 23 -1.20 -14.05 -6.97
N GLN A 24 -0.41 -14.24 -8.02
CA GLN A 24 0.28 -15.51 -8.27
C GLN A 24 1.32 -15.81 -7.18
N ALA A 25 2.18 -14.86 -6.82
CA ALA A 25 3.16 -15.04 -5.77
C ALA A 25 2.49 -15.37 -4.42
N PHE A 26 1.38 -14.70 -4.10
CA PHE A 26 0.60 -14.99 -2.90
C PHE A 26 0.04 -16.42 -2.93
N LYS A 27 -0.46 -16.87 -4.09
CA LYS A 27 -0.93 -18.24 -4.27
C LYS A 27 0.20 -19.25 -4.11
N GLU A 28 1.38 -18.98 -4.64
CA GLU A 28 2.55 -19.87 -4.51
C GLU A 28 3.05 -19.95 -3.06
N LEU A 29 3.05 -18.83 -2.34
CA LEU A 29 3.54 -18.77 -0.96
C LEU A 29 2.57 -19.38 0.05
N PHE A 30 1.27 -19.18 -0.13
CA PHE A 30 0.26 -19.53 0.87
C PHE A 30 -0.69 -20.65 0.43
N GLY A 31 -0.60 -21.10 -0.83
CA GLY A 31 -1.50 -22.10 -1.41
C GLY A 31 -2.95 -21.62 -1.52
N LYS A 32 -3.22 -20.32 -1.43
CA LYS A 32 -4.58 -19.74 -1.42
C LYS A 32 -4.80 -18.82 -2.60
N ASP A 33 -5.95 -18.96 -3.24
CA ASP A 33 -6.41 -18.03 -4.25
C ASP A 33 -6.80 -16.69 -3.63
N MET A 34 -6.37 -15.61 -4.27
CA MET A 34 -6.66 -14.26 -3.84
C MET A 34 -7.48 -13.54 -4.92
N THR A 35 -8.59 -12.92 -4.51
CA THR A 35 -9.38 -12.10 -5.41
C THR A 35 -8.73 -10.73 -5.61
N LYS A 36 -9.02 -10.07 -6.73
CA LYS A 36 -8.57 -8.69 -6.99
C LYS A 36 -8.97 -7.72 -5.88
N ALA A 37 -10.16 -7.91 -5.31
CA ALA A 37 -10.63 -7.11 -4.18
C ALA A 37 -9.69 -7.24 -2.97
N THR A 38 -9.26 -8.47 -2.66
CA THR A 38 -8.33 -8.74 -1.55
C THR A 38 -6.95 -8.15 -1.83
N TYR A 39 -6.49 -8.19 -3.08
CA TYR A 39 -5.27 -7.51 -3.51
C TYR A 39 -5.32 -6.00 -3.20
N TYR A 40 -6.34 -5.28 -3.68
CA TYR A 40 -6.46 -3.84 -3.43
C TYR A 40 -6.69 -3.53 -1.94
N PHE A 41 -7.42 -4.39 -1.23
CA PHE A 41 -7.61 -4.24 0.22
C PHE A 41 -6.29 -4.39 0.98
N SER A 42 -5.38 -5.26 0.54
CA SER A 42 -4.05 -5.38 1.15
C SER A 42 -3.22 -4.09 1.01
N PHE A 43 -3.29 -3.41 -0.13
CA PHE A 43 -2.65 -2.10 -0.33
C PHE A 43 -3.24 -1.03 0.59
N LEU A 44 -4.57 -1.02 0.78
CA LEU A 44 -5.21 -0.15 1.77
C LEU A 44 -4.69 -0.44 3.18
N CYS A 45 -4.59 -1.72 3.57
CA CYS A 45 -4.08 -2.10 4.88
C CYS A 45 -2.63 -1.64 5.11
N VAL A 46 -1.76 -1.77 4.10
CA VAL A 46 -0.37 -1.27 4.16
C VAL A 46 -0.35 0.25 4.32
N GLY A 47 -1.19 0.97 3.59
CA GLY A 47 -1.32 2.43 3.71
C GLY A 47 -1.76 2.87 5.10
N VAL A 48 -2.84 2.26 5.63
CA VAL A 48 -3.34 2.54 6.99
C VAL A 48 -2.28 2.21 8.04
N PHE A 49 -1.58 1.09 7.89
CA PHE A 49 -0.50 0.73 8.81
C PHE A 49 0.64 1.76 8.79
N GLY A 50 1.03 2.25 7.62
CA GLY A 50 2.02 3.33 7.48
C GLY A 50 1.60 4.61 8.21
N GLU A 51 0.34 5.03 8.06
CA GLU A 51 -0.22 6.19 8.77
C GLU A 51 -0.21 5.99 10.29
N ILE A 52 -0.54 4.79 10.78
CA ILE A 52 -0.48 4.45 12.21
C ILE A 52 0.96 4.56 12.73
N VAL A 53 1.94 4.04 11.99
CA VAL A 53 3.36 4.14 12.39
C VAL A 53 3.80 5.60 12.46
N LEU A 54 3.47 6.41 11.44
CA LEU A 54 3.79 7.84 11.42
C LEU A 54 3.12 8.61 12.57
N PHE A 55 1.90 8.22 12.93
CA PHE A 55 1.18 8.77 14.08
C PHE A 55 1.96 8.53 15.38
N PHE A 56 2.39 7.29 15.64
CA PHE A 56 3.16 6.96 16.83
C PHE A 56 4.58 7.55 16.84
N GLN A 57 5.18 7.77 15.67
CA GLN A 57 6.48 8.45 15.55
C GLN A 57 6.40 9.96 15.84
N GLY A 58 5.21 10.52 16.05
CA GLY A 58 5.03 11.94 16.33
C GLY A 58 5.28 12.83 15.11
N ALA A 59 5.39 12.27 13.90
CA ALA A 59 5.66 13.03 12.68
C ALA A 59 4.59 14.10 12.41
N TYR A 60 3.34 13.84 12.79
CA TYR A 60 2.26 14.83 12.71
C TYR A 60 2.42 15.98 13.72
N TYR A 61 3.06 15.74 14.86
CA TYR A 61 3.31 16.78 15.85
C TYR A 61 4.34 17.79 15.35
N GLU A 62 5.46 17.32 14.78
CA GLU A 62 6.45 18.19 14.13
C GLU A 62 5.86 18.98 12.95
N TYR A 63 5.09 18.33 12.08
CA TYR A 63 4.57 18.97 10.86
C TYR A 63 3.40 19.95 11.09
N PHE A 64 2.55 19.72 12.08
CA PHE A 64 1.32 20.50 12.27
C PHE A 64 1.32 21.42 13.50
N LEU A 65 2.09 21.11 14.56
CA LEU A 65 2.11 21.91 15.80
C LEU A 65 3.38 22.75 15.97
N HIS A 66 4.44 22.48 15.20
CA HIS A 66 5.69 23.24 15.23
C HIS A 66 5.83 24.16 13.99
N ARG A 67 4.79 24.95 13.70
CA ARG A 67 4.84 26.03 12.71
C ARG A 67 5.08 27.37 13.37
#